data_AF-A9XXC3-F1
#
_entry.id   AF-A9XXC3-F1
#
_cell.length_a   1.000
_cell.length_b   1.000
_cell.length_c   1.000
_cell.angle_alpha   90.00
_cell.angle_beta   90.00
_cell.angle_gamma   90.00
#
_symmetry.space_group_name_H-M   'P 1'
#
loop_
_entity.id
_entity.type
_entity.pdbx_description
1 polymer ?
#
loop_
_entity_poly.entity_id
_entity_poly.type
_entity_poly.pdbx_seq_one_letter_code
_entity_poly.pdbx_strand_id
1 'polypeptide(L)'
;TLVWKPDGIELLVDGHRYGTVDCIQGFYEAARKHGVTHSSHWVKGTVMAPLDEMFHVTLGLRVGGINDFPDDLADKPWANRASKARLNFWKQKDSWYPSWYNSALHVDYVRVYAL
;
A
#
# COMPACT_ATOMS: atom_id res chain seq x y z
N THR A 1 14.36 -2.74 -3.22
CA THR A 1 14.35 -4.19 -2.93
C THR A 1 13.53 -4.45 -1.69
N LEU A 2 12.76 -5.54 -1.69
CA LEU A 2 12.08 -6.06 -0.51
C LEU A 2 12.71 -7.42 -0.19
N VAL A 3 13.16 -7.61 1.05
CA VAL A 3 13.62 -8.90 1.57
C VAL A 3 12.54 -9.42 2.51
N TRP A 4 11.90 -10.51 2.11
CA TRP A 4 10.86 -11.19 2.89
C TRP A 4 11.50 -12.32 3.67
N LYS A 5 11.60 -12.15 4.99
CA LYS A 5 12.20 -13.11 5.92
C LYS A 5 11.11 -13.89 6.65
N PRO A 6 11.45 -15.02 7.30
CA PRO A 6 10.51 -15.74 8.16
C PRO A 6 9.97 -14.94 9.36
N ASP A 7 10.64 -13.83 9.73
CA ASP A 7 10.39 -13.04 10.94
C ASP A 7 10.24 -11.53 10.68
N GLY A 8 10.20 -11.10 9.42
CA GLY A 8 9.97 -9.71 9.09
C GLY A 8 10.25 -9.34 7.64
N ILE A 9 10.23 -8.03 7.38
CA ILE A 9 10.49 -7.45 6.06
C ILE A 9 11.59 -6.39 6.17
N GLU A 10 12.52 -6.41 5.23
CA GLU A 10 13.46 -5.31 5.02
C GLU A 10 13.21 -4.61 3.70
N LEU A 11 13.24 -3.28 3.72
CA LEU A 11 13.02 -2.43 2.57
C LEU A 11 14.31 -1.67 2.27
N LEU A 12 14.75 -1.74 1.02
CA LEU A 12 15.96 -1.10 0.54
C LEU A 12 15.67 -0.22 -0.68
N VAL A 13 16.33 0.93 -0.73
CA VAL A 13 16.39 1.84 -1.88
C VAL A 13 17.86 1.93 -2.28
N ASP A 14 18.16 1.66 -3.55
CA ASP A 14 19.54 1.68 -4.07
C ASP A 14 20.54 0.85 -3.25
N GLY A 15 20.10 -0.31 -2.76
CA GLY A 15 20.90 -1.21 -1.91
C GLY A 15 21.07 -0.75 -0.46
N HIS A 16 20.59 0.44 -0.09
CA HIS A 16 20.64 0.98 1.26
C HIS A 16 19.35 0.70 2.00
N ARG A 17 19.44 0.24 3.25
CA ARG A 17 18.27 -0.07 4.08
C ARG A 17 17.52 1.22 4.41
N TYR A 18 16.30 1.32 3.87
CA TYR A 18 15.37 2.40 4.11
C TYR A 18 14.55 2.16 5.38
N GLY A 19 14.15 0.91 5.63
CA GLY A 19 13.35 0.56 6.79
C GLY A 19 13.20 -0.94 7.00
N THR A 20 12.67 -1.29 8.15
CA THR A 20 12.40 -2.67 8.56
C THR A 20 11.03 -2.76 9.21
N VAL A 21 10.38 -3.90 9.02
CA VAL A 21 9.21 -4.31 9.79
C VAL A 21 9.58 -5.58 10.53
N ASP A 22 9.69 -5.47 11.85
CA ASP A 22 9.95 -6.58 12.76
C ASP A 22 8.62 -7.24 13.13
N CYS A 23 8.54 -8.55 12.96
CA CYS A 23 7.33 -9.33 13.17
C CYS A 23 7.48 -10.37 14.28
N ILE A 24 8.44 -10.22 15.20
CA ILE A 24 8.63 -11.16 16.32
C ILE A 24 7.33 -11.37 17.12
N GLN A 25 6.49 -10.34 17.25
CA GLN A 25 5.18 -10.41 17.92
C GLN A 25 3.98 -10.52 16.95
N GLY A 26 4.25 -10.68 15.66
CA GLY A 26 3.28 -10.69 14.59
C GLY A 26 2.71 -9.32 14.20
N PHE A 27 2.05 -9.26 13.04
CA PHE A 27 1.48 -8.01 12.51
C PHE A 27 0.15 -7.60 13.16
N TYR A 28 -0.53 -8.51 13.87
CA TYR A 28 -1.88 -8.31 14.38
C TYR A 28 -2.02 -7.04 15.22
N GLU A 29 -1.17 -6.85 16.23
CA GLU A 29 -1.29 -5.75 17.18
C GLU A 29 -1.09 -4.39 16.51
N ALA A 30 -0.06 -4.27 15.67
CA ALA A 30 0.19 -3.07 14.88
C ALA A 30 -1.00 -2.78 13.95
N ALA A 31 -1.47 -3.79 13.21
CA ALA A 31 -2.57 -3.62 12.28
C ALA A 31 -3.89 -3.24 12.97
N ARG A 32 -4.18 -3.82 14.14
CA ARG A 32 -5.31 -3.43 14.98
C ARG A 32 -5.21 -1.97 15.40
N LYS A 33 -4.03 -1.52 15.88
CA LYS A 33 -3.79 -0.13 16.26
C LYS A 33 -3.99 0.85 15.10
N HIS A 34 -3.65 0.42 13.88
CA HIS A 34 -3.83 1.20 12.66
C HIS A 34 -5.21 1.01 11.99
N GLY A 35 -6.16 0.33 12.65
CA GLY A 35 -7.54 0.23 12.17
C GLY A 35 -7.75 -0.71 10.99
N VAL A 36 -6.86 -1.68 10.77
CA VAL A 36 -7.03 -2.71 9.74
C VAL A 36 -8.20 -3.61 10.13
N THR A 37 -9.31 -3.52 9.39
CA THR A 37 -10.59 -4.16 9.73
C THR A 37 -10.50 -5.67 9.95
N HIS A 38 -9.64 -6.36 9.19
CA HIS A 38 -9.53 -7.82 9.20
C HIS A 38 -8.31 -8.33 9.97
N SER A 39 -7.64 -7.49 10.77
CA SER A 39 -6.41 -7.88 11.48
C SER A 39 -6.63 -9.04 12.45
N SER A 40 -7.82 -9.16 13.05
CA SER A 40 -8.17 -10.25 13.97
C SER A 40 -8.02 -11.65 13.36
N HIS A 41 -8.09 -11.78 12.04
CA HIS A 41 -7.86 -13.06 11.36
C HIS A 41 -6.40 -13.50 11.37
N TRP A 42 -5.46 -12.57 11.52
CA TRP A 42 -4.02 -12.85 11.41
C TRP A 42 -3.47 -13.58 12.62
N VAL A 43 -4.18 -13.55 13.76
CA VAL A 43 -3.84 -14.34 14.96
C VAL A 43 -3.84 -15.85 14.70
N LYS A 44 -4.51 -16.30 13.62
CA LYS A 44 -4.59 -17.73 13.26
C LYS A 44 -3.40 -18.23 12.46
N GLY A 45 -2.62 -17.34 11.85
CA GLY A 45 -1.48 -17.71 11.02
C GLY A 45 -0.16 -17.70 11.79
N THR A 46 0.94 -17.65 11.06
CA THR A 46 2.27 -17.48 11.65
C THR A 46 2.50 -16.04 12.10
N VAL A 47 3.66 -15.76 12.70
CA VAL A 47 4.09 -14.39 12.99
C VAL A 47 4.12 -13.49 11.75
N MET A 48 4.24 -14.08 10.55
CA MET A 48 4.20 -13.33 9.30
C MET A 48 2.79 -13.09 8.75
N ALA A 49 1.72 -13.64 9.36
CA ALA A 49 0.36 -13.47 8.87
C ALA A 49 -0.04 -11.99 8.76
N PRO A 50 -0.58 -11.55 7.59
CA PRO A 50 -1.13 -12.37 6.52
C PRO A 50 -0.13 -12.73 5.41
N LEU A 51 1.12 -12.29 5.54
CA LEU A 51 2.23 -12.56 4.62
C LEU A 51 2.89 -13.91 4.94
N ASP A 52 2.08 -14.92 5.19
CA ASP A 52 2.47 -16.32 5.39
C ASP A 52 1.82 -17.26 4.36
N GLU A 53 1.09 -16.67 3.41
CA GLU A 53 0.46 -17.34 2.28
C GLU A 53 1.13 -16.96 0.96
N MET A 54 0.66 -17.53 -0.15
CA MET A 54 1.13 -17.14 -1.49
C MET A 54 0.60 -15.75 -1.87
N PHE A 55 1.51 -14.87 -2.33
CA PHE A 55 1.19 -13.54 -2.84
C PHE A 55 1.63 -13.36 -4.29
N HIS A 56 0.94 -12.48 -4.99
CA HIS A 56 1.29 -12.05 -6.33
C HIS A 56 1.96 -10.68 -6.28
N VAL A 57 3.06 -10.52 -7.01
CA VAL A 57 3.62 -9.19 -7.28
C VAL A 57 2.73 -8.52 -8.31
N THR A 58 2.15 -7.38 -7.95
CA THR A 58 1.34 -6.57 -8.86
C THR A 58 1.94 -5.18 -8.97
N LEU A 59 1.98 -4.65 -10.18
CA LEU A 59 2.43 -3.30 -10.48
C LEU A 59 1.28 -2.55 -11.13
N GLY A 60 1.03 -1.32 -10.67
CA GLY A 60 -0.03 -0.51 -11.22
C GLY A 60 0.14 0.95 -10.85
N LEU A 61 -0.29 1.83 -11.76
CA LEU A 61 -0.37 3.26 -11.56
C LEU A 61 -1.84 3.63 -11.37
N ARG A 62 -2.16 4.44 -10.36
CA ARG A 62 -3.54 4.78 -9.99
C ARG A 62 -3.69 6.27 -9.67
N VAL A 63 -4.89 6.81 -9.90
CA VAL A 63 -5.31 8.15 -9.46
C VAL A 63 -6.39 8.07 -8.40
N GLY A 64 -6.31 8.99 -7.44
CA GLY A 64 -7.25 9.07 -6.33
C GLY A 64 -7.25 7.80 -5.48
N GLY A 65 -8.22 7.72 -4.57
CA GLY A 65 -8.29 6.63 -3.61
C GLY A 65 -9.03 7.07 -2.35
N ILE A 66 -9.73 6.13 -1.72
CA ILE A 66 -10.47 6.39 -0.47
C ILE A 66 -9.69 5.98 0.78
N ASN A 67 -8.55 5.31 0.59
CA ASN A 67 -7.70 4.82 1.68
C ASN A 67 -6.31 5.48 1.69
N ASP A 68 -5.92 6.12 0.58
CA ASP A 68 -4.56 6.59 0.35
C ASP A 68 -4.37 8.08 0.72
N PHE A 69 -5.44 8.87 0.72
CA PHE A 69 -5.42 10.32 0.93
C PHE A 69 -6.36 10.71 2.07
N PRO A 70 -5.91 11.48 3.08
CA PRO A 70 -6.77 11.93 4.16
C PRO A 70 -7.82 12.94 3.66
N ASP A 71 -8.90 13.17 4.41
CA ASP A 71 -10.01 14.04 3.99
C ASP A 71 -9.73 15.54 4.16
N ASP A 72 -8.72 15.89 4.95
CA ASP A 72 -8.24 17.26 5.17
C ASP A 72 -7.19 17.72 4.14
N LEU A 73 -6.86 16.87 3.17
CA LEU A 73 -5.98 17.22 2.07
C LEU A 73 -6.60 18.36 1.24
N ALA A 74 -5.86 19.46 1.10
CA ALA A 74 -6.27 20.58 0.27
C ALA A 74 -6.56 20.13 -1.18
N ASP A 75 -7.56 20.76 -1.80
CA ASP A 75 -7.95 20.54 -3.20
C ASP A 75 -8.38 19.10 -3.54
N LYS A 76 -8.64 18.24 -2.54
CA LYS A 76 -9.18 16.89 -2.76
C LYS A 76 -10.67 16.94 -3.13
N PRO A 77 -11.07 16.53 -4.35
CA PRO A 77 -12.45 16.70 -4.81
C PRO A 77 -13.45 15.67 -4.28
N TRP A 78 -13.04 14.73 -3.41
CA TRP A 78 -13.92 13.72 -2.81
C TRP A 78 -13.64 13.54 -1.33
N ALA A 79 -14.67 13.11 -0.58
CA ALA A 79 -14.50 12.64 0.80
C ALA A 79 -14.50 11.11 0.83
N ASN A 80 -13.64 10.50 1.64
CA ASN A 80 -13.37 9.05 1.66
C ASN A 80 -14.61 8.21 1.95
N ARG A 81 -15.55 8.73 2.75
CA ARG A 81 -16.79 8.04 3.14
C ARG A 81 -18.03 8.48 2.36
N ALA A 82 -17.90 9.37 1.37
CA ALA A 82 -19.05 9.82 0.59
C ALA A 82 -19.53 8.74 -0.38
N SER A 83 -20.84 8.48 -0.42
CA SER A 83 -21.45 7.52 -1.36
C SER A 83 -21.18 7.87 -2.84
N LYS A 84 -20.92 9.15 -3.13
CA LYS A 84 -20.58 9.67 -4.46
C LYS A 84 -19.09 10.03 -4.62
N ALA A 85 -18.19 9.52 -3.78
CA ALA A 85 -16.77 9.88 -3.81
C ALA A 85 -16.14 9.75 -5.21
N ARG A 86 -16.31 8.60 -5.87
CA ARG A 86 -15.81 8.35 -7.24
C ARG A 86 -16.42 9.29 -8.28
N LEU A 87 -17.71 9.62 -8.15
CA LEU A 87 -18.37 10.56 -9.05
C LEU A 87 -17.82 11.97 -8.88
N ASN A 88 -17.63 12.42 -7.63
CA ASN A 88 -17.09 13.74 -7.35
C ASN A 88 -15.65 13.88 -7.85
N PHE A 89 -14.83 12.83 -7.64
CA PHE A 89 -13.51 12.73 -8.25
C PHE A 89 -13.58 12.86 -9.78
N TRP A 90 -14.45 12.10 -10.44
CA TRP A 90 -14.58 12.12 -11.90
C TRP A 90 -15.08 13.47 -12.45
N LYS A 91 -16.02 14.12 -11.77
CA LYS A 91 -16.53 15.44 -12.16
C LYS A 91 -15.47 16.53 -12.13
N GLN A 92 -14.41 16.35 -11.36
CA GLN A 92 -13.30 17.29 -11.24
C GLN A 92 -12.11 16.90 -12.12
N LYS A 93 -12.34 16.06 -13.15
CA LYS A 93 -11.32 15.61 -14.10
C LYS A 93 -10.55 16.76 -14.73
N ASP A 94 -11.21 17.84 -15.11
CA ASP A 94 -10.54 18.98 -15.74
C ASP A 94 -9.55 19.69 -14.81
N SER A 95 -9.66 19.50 -13.49
CA SER A 95 -8.70 20.01 -12.50
C SER A 95 -7.52 19.07 -12.29
N TRP A 96 -7.75 17.77 -12.07
CA TRP A 96 -6.68 16.84 -11.74
C TRP A 96 -6.01 16.18 -12.96
N TYR A 97 -6.70 16.04 -14.09
CA TYR A 97 -6.14 15.38 -15.26
C TYR A 97 -4.96 16.15 -15.87
N PRO A 98 -4.97 17.50 -15.95
CA PRO A 98 -3.80 18.24 -16.41
C PRO A 98 -2.55 18.11 -15.52
N SER A 99 -2.70 17.75 -14.23
CA SER A 99 -1.54 17.52 -13.35
C SER A 99 -0.82 16.21 -13.67
N TRP A 100 -1.46 15.31 -14.41
CA TRP A 100 -0.89 14.07 -14.92
C TRP A 100 -0.01 14.30 -16.16
N TYR A 101 1.04 15.09 -15.99
CA TYR A 101 2.06 15.31 -17.00
C TYR A 101 3.23 14.34 -16.81
N ASN A 102 3.68 13.70 -17.89
CA ASN A 102 4.79 12.73 -17.90
C ASN A 102 4.67 11.62 -16.83
N SER A 103 3.46 11.10 -16.61
CA SER A 103 3.16 10.17 -15.52
C SER A 103 3.33 8.70 -15.90
N ALA A 104 4.14 8.38 -16.92
CA ALA A 104 4.34 7.00 -17.34
C ALA A 104 5.16 6.21 -16.29
N LEU A 105 4.69 5.01 -15.95
CA LEU A 105 5.46 4.08 -15.11
C LEU A 105 6.44 3.31 -15.98
N HIS A 106 7.74 3.60 -15.83
CA HIS A 106 8.81 2.89 -16.54
C HIS A 106 9.44 1.84 -15.62
N VAL A 107 9.40 0.58 -16.05
CA VAL A 107 9.99 -0.55 -15.33
C VAL A 107 10.94 -1.27 -16.29
N ASP A 108 12.23 -1.25 -15.99
CA ASP A 108 13.23 -1.99 -16.77
C ASP A 108 13.12 -3.49 -16.51
N TYR A 109 13.17 -3.89 -15.24
CA TYR A 109 12.98 -5.29 -14.85
C TYR A 109 12.47 -5.44 -13.42
N VAL A 110 11.90 -6.63 -13.15
CA VAL A 110 11.63 -7.16 -11.82
C VAL A 110 12.39 -8.46 -11.67
N ARG A 111 13.14 -8.62 -10.58
CA ARG A 111 13.87 -9.86 -10.26
C ARG A 111 13.37 -10.38 -8.92
N VAL A 112 13.04 -11.67 -8.88
CA VAL A 112 12.61 -12.38 -7.69
C VAL A 112 13.58 -13.52 -7.45
N TYR A 113 14.04 -13.64 -6.22
CA TYR A 113 15.02 -14.63 -5.79
C TYR A 113 14.45 -15.39 -4.60
N ALA A 114 14.81 -16.67 -4.48
CA ALA A 114 14.58 -17.49 -3.31
C ALA A 114 15.93 -18.13 -2.92
N LEU A 115 16.10 -18.40 -1.63
CA LEU A 115 17.28 -19.10 -1.08
C LEU A 115 17.02 -20.60 -1.02
#